data_AF-A0A2I0P0B9-F1
#
_entry.id   AF-A0A2I0P0B9-F1
#
_cell.length_a   1.000
_cell.length_b   1.000
_cell.length_c   1.000
_cell.angle_alpha   90.00
_cell.angle_beta   90.00
_cell.angle_gamma   90.00
#
_symmetry.space_group_name_H-M   'P 1'
#
loop_
_entity.id
_entity.type
_entity.pdbx_description
1 polymer ?
#
loop_
_entity_poly.entity_id
_entity_poly.type
_entity_poly.pdbx_seq_one_letter_code
_entity_poly.pdbx_strand_id
1 'polypeptide(L)' 'SLWHKRQLKGKKFIPVAVSAESGEDRAVETLRIWAQAHELKIMRPVSGHGYKAGEVLKDESAMHAAKEAVKNITGDS' A
#
# COMPACT_ATOMS: atom_id res chain seq x y z
N SER A 1 15.24 18.17 -3.39
CA SER A 1 14.43 16.93 -3.47
C SER A 1 13.06 17.16 -2.84
N LEU A 2 12.09 16.29 -3.12
CA LEU A 2 10.75 16.29 -2.49
C LEU A 2 10.83 16.33 -0.95
N TRP A 3 11.87 15.70 -0.40
CA TRP A 3 12.23 15.69 1.02
C TRP A 3 12.51 17.08 1.60
N HIS A 4 13.46 17.82 1.02
CA HIS A 4 13.88 19.14 1.54
C HIS A 4 12.75 20.17 1.55
N LYS A 5 11.83 20.05 0.60
CA LYS A 5 10.65 20.93 0.51
C LYS A 5 9.43 20.39 1.27
N ARG A 6 9.57 19.27 2.00
CA ARG A 6 8.51 18.58 2.75
C ARG A 6 7.20 18.39 1.96
N GLN A 7 7.29 18.20 0.64
CA GLN A 7 6.11 18.17 -0.24
C GLN A 7 5.23 16.91 -0.05
N LEU A 8 5.76 15.88 0.62
CA LEU A 8 5.05 14.64 0.91
C LEU A 8 4.39 14.64 2.29
N LYS A 9 4.76 15.59 3.16
CA LYS A 9 4.22 15.68 4.52
C LYS A 9 2.69 15.73 4.49
N GLY A 10 2.06 14.85 5.29
CA GLY A 10 0.63 14.81 5.48
C GLY A 10 -0.19 14.22 4.33
N LYS A 11 0.42 13.91 3.16
CA LYS A 11 -0.29 13.23 2.07
C LYS A 11 -0.61 11.79 2.48
N LYS A 12 -1.76 11.29 2.04
CA LYS A 12 -2.17 9.89 2.28
C LYS A 12 -1.31 8.95 1.43
N PHE A 13 -0.93 7.81 1.98
CA PHE A 13 -0.09 6.79 1.33
C PHE A 13 -0.65 5.40 1.61
N ILE A 14 -0.91 4.60 0.57
CA ILE A 14 -1.27 3.18 0.69
C ILE A 14 -0.09 2.35 0.18
N PRO A 15 0.61 1.59 1.04
CA PRO A 15 1.56 0.59 0.59
C PRO A 15 0.83 -0.59 -0.07
N VAL A 16 1.29 -1.02 -1.24
CA VAL A 16 0.77 -2.20 -1.94
C VAL A 16 1.95 -3.10 -2.32
N ALA A 17 1.86 -4.39 -2.01
CA ALA A 17 2.84 -5.39 -2.44
C ALA A 17 2.13 -6.67 -2.90
N VAL A 18 2.67 -7.27 -3.96
CA VAL A 18 2.20 -8.54 -4.51
C VAL A 18 3.39 -9.48 -4.64
N SER A 19 3.25 -10.71 -4.19
CA SER A 19 4.26 -11.76 -4.33
C SER A 19 3.67 -13.02 -4.96
N ALA A 20 4.52 -13.97 -5.33
CA ALA A 20 4.06 -15.28 -5.77
C ALA A 20 3.67 -16.19 -4.60
N GLU A 21 4.34 -16.05 -3.45
CA GLU A 21 4.22 -16.95 -2.30
C GLU A 21 4.50 -16.24 -0.97
N SER A 22 5.56 -15.42 -0.89
CA SER A 22 5.89 -14.63 0.29
C SER A 22 6.82 -13.45 -0.02
N GLY A 23 6.97 -12.54 0.96
CA GLY A 23 7.91 -11.40 0.93
C GLY A 23 7.24 -10.02 0.84
N GLU A 24 5.95 -9.99 0.53
CA GLU A 24 5.10 -8.81 0.47
C GLU A 24 5.05 -8.05 1.80
N ASP A 25 5.03 -8.75 2.94
CA ASP A 25 5.07 -8.11 4.27
C ASP A 25 6.34 -7.30 4.51
N ARG A 26 7.50 -7.84 4.11
CA ARG A 26 8.78 -7.14 4.24
C ARG A 26 8.88 -5.94 3.30
N ALA A 27 8.30 -6.06 2.11
CA ALA A 27 8.20 -4.96 1.15
C ALA A 27 7.30 -3.83 1.69
N VAL A 28 6.12 -4.18 2.21
CA VAL A 28 5.20 -3.24 2.86
C VAL A 28 5.87 -2.53 4.02
N GLU A 29 6.60 -3.25 4.88
CA GLU A 29 7.31 -2.64 6.01
C GLU A 29 8.39 -1.65 5.55
N THR A 30 9.13 -1.99 4.50
CA THR A 30 10.12 -1.08 3.91
C THR A 30 9.46 0.20 3.40
N LEU A 31 8.32 0.07 2.71
CA LEU A 31 7.53 1.21 2.24
C LEU A 31 6.98 2.06 3.39
N ARG A 32 6.59 1.43 4.51
CA ARG A 32 6.13 2.14 5.71
C ARG A 32 7.25 2.96 6.34
N ILE A 33 8.44 2.40 6.49
CA ILE A 33 9.62 3.12 7.03
C ILE A 33 9.95 4.32 6.15
N TRP A 34 9.96 4.15 4.83
CA TRP A 34 10.15 5.25 3.89
C TRP A 34 9.06 6.33 4.05
N ALA A 35 7.80 5.92 4.17
CA ALA A 35 6.69 6.84 4.31
C ALA A 35 6.71 7.61 5.65
N GLN A 36 7.08 6.95 6.74
CA GLN A 36 7.28 7.57 8.05
C GLN A 36 8.35 8.64 8.00
N ALA A 37 9.50 8.34 7.38
CA ALA A 37 10.56 9.31 7.20
C ALA A 37 10.02 10.58 6.51
N HIS A 38 9.18 10.42 5.48
CA HIS A 38 8.61 11.52 4.71
C HIS A 38 7.37 12.19 5.35
N GLU A 39 7.04 11.84 6.60
CA GLU A 39 5.88 12.36 7.34
C GLU A 39 4.55 12.17 6.60
N LEU A 40 4.41 11.09 5.82
CA LEU A 40 3.18 10.71 5.12
C LEU A 40 2.15 10.13 6.11
N LYS A 41 0.85 10.30 5.80
CA LYS A 41 -0.24 9.61 6.51
C LYS A 41 -0.40 8.21 5.92
N ILE A 42 0.16 7.22 6.62
CA ILE A 42 0.09 5.81 6.20
C ILE A 42 -1.32 5.29 6.42
N MET A 43 -1.94 4.85 5.34
CA MET A 43 -3.25 4.19 5.32
C MET A 43 -3.04 2.66 5.44
N ARG A 44 -4.14 1.91 5.54
CA ARG A 44 -4.09 0.44 5.61
C ARG A 44 -3.35 -0.13 4.37
N PRO A 45 -2.33 -0.98 4.54
CA PRO A 45 -1.60 -1.57 3.42
C PRO A 45 -2.43 -2.66 2.75
N VAL A 46 -2.01 -3.03 1.53
CA VAL A 46 -2.56 -4.15 0.77
C VAL A 46 -1.42 -5.11 0.45
N SER A 47 -1.62 -6.36 0.84
CA SER A 47 -0.76 -7.49 0.47
C SER A 47 -1.61 -8.44 -0.38
N GLY A 48 -1.02 -9.05 -1.41
CA GLY A 48 -1.70 -10.02 -2.25
C GLY A 48 -0.76 -10.99 -2.94
N HIS A 49 -1.35 -12.03 -3.53
CA HIS A 49 -0.61 -13.12 -4.16
C HIS A 49 -1.02 -13.38 -5.61
N GLY A 50 -0.03 -13.69 -6.44
CA GLY A 50 -0.24 -14.10 -7.83
C GLY A 50 1.07 -14.54 -8.46
N TYR A 51 1.10 -15.75 -9.01
CA TYR A 51 2.33 -16.32 -9.59
C TYR A 51 2.59 -15.76 -10.99
N LYS A 52 1.53 -15.51 -11.76
CA LYS A 52 1.59 -14.88 -13.10
C LYS A 52 0.94 -13.50 -13.08
N ALA A 53 1.30 -12.70 -14.09
CA ALA A 53 0.65 -11.43 -14.34
C ALA A 53 -0.88 -11.58 -14.40
N GLY A 54 -1.59 -10.75 -13.63
CA GLY A 54 -3.05 -10.76 -13.55
C GLY A 54 -3.65 -11.78 -12.59
N GLU A 55 -2.88 -12.74 -12.05
CA GLU A 55 -3.44 -13.73 -11.10
C GLU A 55 -3.87 -13.12 -9.77
N VAL A 56 -3.26 -11.99 -9.36
CA VAL A 56 -3.68 -11.24 -8.16
C VAL A 56 -5.15 -10.78 -8.23
N LEU A 57 -5.74 -10.69 -9.43
CA LEU A 57 -7.17 -10.38 -9.58
C LEU A 57 -8.08 -11.49 -9.01
N LYS A 58 -7.53 -12.70 -8.84
CA LYS A 58 -8.21 -13.85 -8.22
C LYS A 58 -7.96 -13.93 -6.71
N ASP A 59 -7.05 -13.13 -6.16
CA ASP A 59 -6.87 -12.99 -4.72
C ASP A 59 -7.97 -12.08 -4.16
N GLU A 60 -9.11 -12.69 -3.82
CA GLU A 60 -10.28 -11.96 -3.33
C GLU A 60 -9.99 -11.14 -2.07
N SER A 61 -9.11 -11.65 -1.20
CA SER A 61 -8.69 -10.96 0.02
C SER A 61 -7.93 -9.67 -0.30
N ALA A 62 -6.95 -9.75 -1.20
CA ALA A 62 -6.18 -8.59 -1.65
C ALA A 62 -7.07 -7.58 -2.39
N MET A 63 -7.96 -8.05 -3.26
CA MET A 63 -8.88 -7.20 -4.01
C MET A 63 -9.90 -6.51 -3.09
N HIS A 64 -10.38 -7.21 -2.05
CA HIS A 64 -11.23 -6.61 -1.02
C HIS A 64 -10.47 -5.57 -0.21
N ALA A 65 -9.26 -5.90 0.27
CA ALA A 65 -8.41 -4.98 1.01
C ALA A 65 -8.08 -3.71 0.22
N ALA A 66 -7.85 -3.83 -1.10
CA ALA A 66 -7.63 -2.69 -1.98
C ALA A 66 -8.86 -1.78 -2.07
N LYS A 67 -10.05 -2.35 -2.25
CA LYS A 67 -11.31 -1.58 -2.28
C LYS A 67 -11.53 -0.85 -0.96
N GLU A 68 -11.36 -1.52 0.16
CA GLU A 68 -11.50 -0.93 1.49
C GLU A 68 -10.47 0.16 1.76
N ALA A 69 -9.21 -0.03 1.34
CA ALA A 69 -8.18 0.99 1.47
C ALA A 69 -8.53 2.27 0.71
N VAL A 70 -9.13 2.15 -0.48
CA VAL A 70 -9.58 3.30 -1.29
C VAL A 70 -10.80 3.98 -0.69
N LYS A 71 -11.82 3.23 -0.23
CA LYS A 71 -13.00 3.79 0.45
C LYS A 71 -12.62 4.65 1.66
N ASN A 72 -11.68 4.16 2.47
CA ASN A 72 -11.13 4.91 3.61
C ASN A 72 -10.42 6.23 3.20
N ILE A 73 -10.01 6.36 1.93
CA ILE A 73 -9.47 7.61 1.40
C ILE A 73 -10.58 8.56 0.95
N THR A 74 -11.60 8.04 0.25
CA THR A 74 -12.68 8.84 -0.35
C THR A 74 -13.76 9.26 0.65
N GLY A 75 -13.89 8.55 1.77
CA GLY A 75 -14.89 8.84 2.81
C GLY A 75 -16.23 8.12 2.59
N ASP A 76 -16.31 7.21 1.63
CA ASP A 76 -17.49 6.38 1.41
C ASP A 76 -17.47 5.23 2.42
N SER A 77 -18.30 5.35 3.47
CA SER A 77 -18.41 4.39 4.57
C SER A 77 -19.19 3.14 4.16
#